data_AF-X1H883-F1
#
_entry.id   AF-X1H883-F1
#
_cell.length_a   1.000
_cell.length_b   1.000
_cell.length_c   1.000
_cell.angle_alpha   90.00
_cell.angle_beta   90.00
_cell.angle_gamma   90.00
#
_symmetry.space_group_name_H-M   'P 1'
#
loop_
_entity.id
_entity.type
_entity.pdbx_description
1 polymer ?
#
loop_
_entity_poly.entity_id
_entity_poly.type
_entity_poly.pdbx_seq_one_letter_code
_entity_poly.pdbx_strand_id
1 'polypeptide(L)'
;MYLLGALVSDGSFDRRNGTSTSVSISLSTKYVWSETFGEAFCYYLGMFGFKAGRIKNSTSKNQAGEEIEKMNWKSSASPLMMWIRNTLLGLKLDKSKSNQPLSADWILKMTSE
;
A
#
# COMPACT_ATOMS: atom_id res chain seq x y z
N MET A 1 -11.50 -1.67 -7.64
CA MET A 1 -10.43 -0.84 -8.25
C MET A 1 -9.68 0.03 -7.25
N TYR A 2 -10.33 0.71 -6.29
CA TYR A 2 -9.67 1.67 -5.37
C TYR A 2 -8.49 1.10 -4.57
N LEU A 3 -8.60 -0.12 -4.03
CA LEU A 3 -7.51 -0.70 -3.23
C LEU A 3 -6.23 -0.92 -4.05
N LEU A 4 -6.33 -1.57 -5.22
CA LEU A 4 -5.16 -1.79 -6.10
C LEU A 4 -4.51 -0.47 -6.53
N GLY A 5 -5.32 0.55 -6.85
CA GLY A 5 -4.82 1.90 -7.12
C GLY A 5 -4.02 2.48 -5.94
N ALA A 6 -4.55 2.38 -4.73
CA ALA A 6 -3.87 2.83 -3.51
C ALA A 6 -2.57 2.04 -3.23
N LEU A 7 -2.57 0.72 -3.46
CA LEU A 7 -1.36 -0.12 -3.33
C LEU A 7 -0.27 0.31 -4.33
N VAL A 8 -0.68 0.67 -5.53
CA VAL A 8 0.20 1.09 -6.62
C VAL A 8 0.73 2.51 -6.43
N SER A 9 -0.07 3.47 -5.94
CA SER A 9 0.37 4.86 -5.73
C SER A 9 1.20 4.99 -4.44
N ASP A 10 0.53 5.09 -3.30
CA ASP A 10 1.09 5.51 -2.02
C ASP A 10 1.37 4.33 -1.08
N GLY A 11 0.82 3.17 -1.41
CA GLY A 11 1.06 1.92 -0.70
C GLY A 11 2.51 1.44 -0.83
N SER A 12 3.02 0.83 0.23
CA SER A 12 4.35 0.25 0.30
C SER A 12 4.25 -1.21 0.72
N PHE A 13 4.91 -2.10 -0.03
CA PHE A 13 5.03 -3.50 0.36
C PHE A 13 6.23 -3.66 1.27
N ASP A 14 5.99 -4.04 2.52
CA ASP A 14 7.09 -4.22 3.47
C ASP A 14 7.87 -5.50 3.13
N ARG A 15 9.20 -5.38 3.14
CA ARG A 15 10.10 -6.52 2.98
C ARG A 15 10.09 -7.37 4.25
N ARG A 16 9.64 -8.62 4.15
CA ARG A 16 10.07 -9.75 5.00
C ARG A 16 9.56 -11.09 4.44
N ASN A 17 10.51 -12.01 4.24
CA ASN A 17 10.39 -13.44 3.93
C ASN A 17 9.71 -13.76 2.58
N GLY A 18 10.32 -14.63 1.76
CA GLY A 18 9.86 -14.94 0.39
C GLY A 18 8.45 -15.52 0.25
N THR A 19 7.72 -15.71 1.35
CA THR A 19 6.44 -16.42 1.44
C THR A 19 5.25 -15.53 1.81
N SER A 20 5.46 -14.34 2.39
CA SER A 20 4.35 -13.44 2.75
C SER A 20 4.81 -11.98 2.74
N THR A 21 3.90 -11.03 2.58
CA THR A 21 4.22 -9.61 2.67
C THR A 21 3.05 -8.88 3.31
N SER A 22 3.32 -7.72 3.91
CA SER A 22 2.29 -6.78 4.34
C SER A 22 2.31 -5.56 3.44
N VAL A 23 1.19 -4.85 3.41
CA VAL A 23 1.13 -3.52 2.81
C VAL A 23 0.93 -2.46 3.87
N SER A 24 1.58 -1.32 3.68
CA SER A 24 1.44 -0.13 4.50
C SER A 24 1.12 1.08 3.64
N ILE A 25 0.51 2.10 4.24
CA ILE A 25 0.39 3.43 3.66
C ILE A 25 0.70 4.47 4.74
N SER A 26 1.42 5.52 4.36
CA SER A 26 1.78 6.63 5.24
C SER A 26 1.11 7.90 4.74
N LEU A 27 0.23 8.47 5.56
CA LEU A 27 -0.60 9.62 5.20
C LEU A 27 -0.27 10.80 6.12
N SER A 28 -0.29 12.03 5.60
CA SER A 28 0.02 13.22 6.40
C SER A 28 -1.07 13.47 7.44
N THR A 29 -0.70 13.83 8.67
CA THR A 29 -1.63 14.31 9.71
C THR A 29 -2.23 15.69 9.41
N LYS A 30 -1.65 16.43 8.45
CA LYS A 30 -2.06 17.80 8.10
C LYS A 30 -3.48 17.86 7.53
N TYR A 31 -3.94 16.81 6.86
CA TYR A 31 -5.22 16.81 6.17
C TYR A 31 -6.24 15.92 6.89
N VAL A 32 -7.42 16.47 7.16
CA VAL A 32 -8.51 15.75 7.85
C VAL A 32 -8.94 14.51 7.06
N TRP A 33 -8.96 14.59 5.72
CA TRP A 33 -9.34 13.45 4.88
C TRP A 33 -8.33 12.29 4.93
N SER A 34 -7.09 12.51 5.38
CA SER A 34 -6.07 11.45 5.49
C SER A 34 -6.48 10.35 6.45
N GLU A 35 -7.16 10.70 7.55
CA GLU A 35 -7.63 9.72 8.52
C GLU A 35 -8.74 8.85 7.92
N THR A 36 -9.75 9.48 7.32
CA THR A 36 -10.83 8.78 6.60
C THR A 36 -10.29 7.88 5.49
N PHE A 37 -9.28 8.32 4.74
CA PHE A 37 -8.65 7.50 3.71
C PHE A 37 -7.95 6.27 4.32
N GLY A 38 -7.23 6.44 5.43
CA GLY A 38 -6.56 5.35 6.13
C GLY A 38 -7.54 4.32 6.70
N GLU A 39 -8.65 4.77 7.28
CA GLU A 39 -9.73 3.90 7.75
C GLU A 39 -10.37 3.12 6.60
N ALA A 40 -10.69 3.80 5.50
CA ALA A 40 -11.24 3.18 4.29
C ALA A 40 -10.27 2.12 3.73
N PHE A 41 -8.97 2.45 3.67
CA PHE A 41 -7.93 1.51 3.25
C PHE A 41 -7.92 0.24 4.12
N CYS A 42 -7.98 0.39 5.45
CA CYS A 42 -8.05 -0.75 6.36
C CYS A 42 -9.36 -1.53 6.23
N TYR A 43 -10.50 -0.85 6.05
CA TYR A 43 -11.80 -1.47 5.83
C TYR A 43 -11.79 -2.35 4.58
N TYR A 44 -11.33 -1.82 3.44
CA TYR A 44 -11.26 -2.58 2.20
C TYR A 44 -10.30 -3.77 2.30
N LEU A 45 -9.16 -3.61 2.97
CA LEU A 45 -8.28 -4.75 3.28
C LEU A 45 -8.99 -5.82 4.13
N GLY A 46 -9.76 -5.39 5.13
CA GLY A 46 -10.56 -6.26 5.98
C GLY A 46 -11.59 -7.07 5.18
N MET A 47 -12.23 -6.49 4.17
CA MET A 47 -13.17 -7.22 3.29
C MET A 47 -12.50 -8.36 2.51
N PHE A 48 -11.20 -8.27 2.25
CA PHE A 48 -10.40 -9.34 1.64
C PHE A 48 -9.74 -10.27 2.68
N GLY A 49 -10.14 -10.17 3.95
CA GLY A 49 -9.63 -11.02 5.03
C GLY A 49 -8.26 -10.61 5.57
N PHE A 50 -7.74 -9.43 5.22
CA PHE A 50 -6.50 -8.92 5.78
C PHE A 50 -6.79 -8.11 7.04
N LYS A 51 -6.21 -8.53 8.17
CA LYS A 51 -6.20 -7.69 9.37
C LYS A 51 -5.36 -6.45 9.08
N ALA A 52 -5.92 -5.26 9.26
CA ALA A 52 -5.19 -4.01 9.07
C ALA A 52 -5.60 -2.98 10.12
N GLY A 53 -4.72 -2.04 10.41
CA GLY A 53 -5.01 -0.96 11.33
C GLY A 53 -3.93 0.11 11.38
N ARG A 54 -4.21 1.15 12.16
CA ARG A 54 -3.25 2.21 12.44
C ARG A 54 -2.14 1.67 13.34
N ILE A 55 -0.89 1.97 12.96
CA ILE A 55 0.29 1.72 13.79
C ILE A 55 0.87 3.07 14.25
N LYS A 56 2.00 3.03 14.94
CA LYS A 56 2.67 4.23 15.45
C LYS A 56 2.87 5.27 14.34
N ASN A 57 2.51 6.52 14.61
CA ASN A 57 2.85 7.65 13.74
C ASN A 57 4.37 7.72 13.56
N SER A 58 4.81 8.26 12.44
CA SER A 58 6.23 8.53 12.17
C SER A 58 6.41 9.99 11.82
N THR A 59 7.59 10.52 12.11
CA THR A 59 8.02 11.84 11.66
C THR A 59 9.05 11.67 10.54
N SER A 60 8.96 12.52 9.53
CA SER A 60 9.93 12.58 8.43
C SER A 60 10.19 14.03 8.05
N LYS A 61 11.42 14.37 7.69
CA LYS A 61 11.72 15.71 7.18
C LYS A 61 11.39 15.81 5.69
N ASN A 62 10.79 16.92 5.28
CA ASN A 62 10.62 17.24 3.87
C ASN A 62 11.93 17.80 3.27
N GLN A 63 11.91 18.11 1.96
CA GLN A 63 13.07 18.68 1.27
C GLN A 63 13.50 20.06 1.81
N ALA A 64 12.60 20.78 2.47
CA ALA A 64 12.86 22.06 3.13
C ALA A 64 13.38 21.89 4.58
N GLY A 65 13.51 20.67 5.07
CA GLY A 65 13.96 20.37 6.45
C GLY A 65 12.87 20.44 7.51
N GLU A 66 11.62 20.71 7.14
CA GLU A 66 10.48 20.76 8.06
C GLU A 66 10.04 19.35 8.47
N GLU A 67 9.72 19.18 9.75
CA GLU A 67 9.19 17.92 10.25
C GLU A 67 7.73 17.75 9.87
N ILE A 68 7.43 16.64 9.20
CA ILE A 68 6.07 16.23 8.84
C ILE A 68 5.74 14.96 9.62
N GLU A 69 4.66 15.03 10.40
CA GLU A 69 4.09 13.87 11.04
C GLU A 69 3.18 13.10 10.06
N LYS A 70 3.28 11.77 10.11
CA LYS A 70 2.57 10.83 9.25
C LYS A 70 1.88 9.76 10.08
N MET A 71 0.63 9.50 9.73
CA MET A 71 -0.14 8.37 10.21
C MET A 71 0.19 7.16 9.37
N ASN A 72 0.58 6.07 10.02
CA ASN A 72 0.93 4.84 9.34
C ASN A 72 -0.18 3.83 9.53
N TRP A 73 -0.62 3.23 8.43
CA TRP A 73 -1.64 2.19 8.40
C TRP A 73 -1.03 0.96 7.78
N LYS A 74 -1.25 -0.22 8.36
CA LYS A 74 -0.54 -1.43 7.96
C LYS A 74 -1.40 -2.68 8.10
N SER A 75 -1.26 -3.58 7.14
CA SER A 75 -1.85 -4.92 7.18
C SER A 75 -0.96 -5.92 7.92
N SER A 76 -1.55 -7.03 8.38
CA SER A 76 -0.82 -8.25 8.68
C SER A 76 -0.12 -8.77 7.42
N ALA A 77 0.99 -9.47 7.60
CA ALA A 77 1.62 -10.18 6.50
C ALA A 77 0.73 -11.34 6.05
N SER A 78 0.63 -11.55 4.74
CA SER A 78 -0.15 -12.67 4.17
C SER A 78 0.48 -13.19 2.86
N PRO A 79 0.45 -14.51 2.61
CA PRO A 79 0.80 -15.08 1.31
C PRO A 79 -0.08 -14.56 0.17
N LEU A 80 -1.36 -14.26 0.44
CA LEU A 80 -2.25 -13.71 -0.58
C LEU A 80 -1.78 -12.31 -1.02
N MET A 81 -1.31 -11.49 -0.08
CA MET A 81 -0.73 -10.18 -0.42
C MET A 81 0.56 -10.32 -1.24
N MET A 82 1.33 -11.37 -1.01
CA MET A 82 2.51 -11.69 -1.83
C MET A 82 2.09 -12.07 -3.25
N TRP A 83 1.05 -12.89 -3.38
CA TRP A 83 0.49 -13.23 -4.68
C TRP A 83 -0.05 -12.00 -5.42
N ILE A 84 -0.75 -11.08 -4.74
CA ILE A 84 -1.20 -9.81 -5.33
C ILE A 84 0.00 -9.01 -5.85
N ARG A 85 1.03 -8.83 -5.02
CA ARG A 85 2.25 -8.10 -5.39
C ARG A 85 2.92 -8.69 -6.64
N ASN A 86 3.13 -10.00 -6.66
CA ASN A 86 3.91 -10.66 -7.70
C ASN A 86 3.10 -10.89 -8.98
N THR A 87 1.88 -11.41 -8.83
CA THR A 87 1.05 -11.87 -9.95
C THR A 87 0.23 -10.74 -10.55
N LEU A 88 -0.42 -9.91 -9.72
CA LEU A 88 -1.29 -8.83 -10.23
C LEU A 88 -0.53 -7.56 -10.59
N LEU A 89 0.58 -7.26 -9.90
CA LEU A 89 1.34 -6.02 -10.10
C LEU A 89 2.70 -6.25 -10.77
N GLY A 90 3.18 -7.50 -10.87
CA GLY A 90 4.50 -7.81 -11.45
C GLY A 90 5.70 -7.34 -10.61
N LEU A 91 5.49 -7.03 -9.33
CA LEU A 91 6.51 -6.39 -8.48
C LEU A 91 7.41 -7.43 -7.80
N LYS A 92 8.67 -7.52 -8.24
CA LYS A 92 9.68 -8.41 -7.66
C LYS A 92 10.11 -7.97 -6.25
N LEU A 93 10.55 -8.95 -5.45
CA LEU A 93 10.98 -8.80 -4.05
C LEU A 93 12.25 -7.97 -3.86
N ASP A 94 13.17 -8.08 -4.81
CA ASP A 94 14.54 -7.56 -4.78
C ASP A 94 14.63 -6.09 -5.23
N LYS A 95 13.57 -5.53 -5.81
CA LYS A 95 13.57 -4.19 -6.39
C LYS A 95 12.54 -3.26 -5.72
N SER A 96 12.85 -1.97 -5.70
CA SER A 96 11.89 -0.92 -5.29
C SER A 96 10.70 -0.90 -6.25
N LYS A 97 9.50 -0.58 -5.74
CA LYS A 97 8.30 -0.36 -6.56
C LYS A 97 8.53 0.74 -7.59
N SER A 98 9.27 1.79 -7.23
CA SER A 98 9.60 2.93 -8.11
C SER A 98 10.43 2.55 -9.34
N ASN A 99 11.14 1.41 -9.27
CA ASN A 99 12.12 1.01 -10.29
C ASN A 99 11.64 -0.18 -11.10
N GLN A 100 10.35 -0.50 -11.04
CA GLN A 100 9.75 -1.63 -11.73
C GLN A 100 8.53 -1.19 -12.52
N PRO A 101 8.44 -1.55 -13.81
CA PRO A 101 7.20 -1.35 -14.54
C PRO A 101 6.10 -2.20 -13.92
N LEU A 102 4.92 -1.61 -13.77
CA LEU A 102 3.74 -2.29 -13.27
C LEU A 102 3.21 -3.19 -14.38
N SER A 103 3.05 -4.48 -14.10
CA SER A 103 2.42 -5.43 -15.02
C SER A 103 0.90 -5.45 -14.78
N ALA A 104 0.24 -4.32 -15.06
CA ALA A 104 -1.16 -4.08 -14.71
C ALA A 104 -2.06 -3.75 -15.91
N ASP A 105 -1.60 -4.01 -17.15
CA ASP A 105 -2.38 -3.76 -18.39
C ASP A 105 -3.73 -4.48 -18.40
N TRP A 106 -3.86 -5.57 -17.66
CA TRP A 106 -5.10 -6.30 -17.47
C TRP A 106 -6.22 -5.43 -16.87
N ILE A 107 -5.88 -4.42 -16.06
CA ILE A 107 -6.85 -3.47 -15.48
C ILE A 107 -7.52 -2.65 -16.58
N LEU A 108 -6.77 -2.27 -17.61
CA LEU A 108 -7.25 -1.44 -18.71
C LEU A 108 -8.03 -2.24 -19.77
N LYS A 109 -7.81 -3.57 -19.83
CA LYS A 109 -8.47 -4.47 -20.78
C LYS A 109 -9.83 -4.99 -20.30
N MET A 110 -10.25 -4.69 -19.07
CA MET A 110 -11.53 -5.16 -18.53
C MET A 110 -12.76 -4.42 -19.07
N THR A 111 -12.59 -3.32 -19.81
CA THR A 111 -13.70 -2.52 -20.37
C THR A 111 -14.00 -2.79 -21.84
N SER A 112 -13.48 -3.88 -22.40
CA SER A 112 -13.80 -4.32 -23.77
C SER A 112 -14.64 -5.58 -23.76
N GLU A 113 -15.91 -5.42 -23.39
CA GLU A 113 -17.05 -6.26 -23.81
C GLU A 113 -18.20 -5.33 -24.22
#